data_AF-A0A0C9TE63-F1
#
_entry.id   AF-A0A0C9TE63-F1
#
_cell.length_a   1.000
_cell.length_b   1.000
_cell.length_c   1.000
_cell.angle_alpha   90.00
_cell.angle_beta   90.00
_cell.angle_gamma   90.00
#
_symmetry.space_group_name_H-M   'P 1'
#
loop_
_entity.id
_entity.type
_entity.pdbx_description
1 polymer ?
#
loop_
_entity_poly.entity_id
_entity_poly.type
_entity_poly.pdbx_seq_one_letter_code
_entity_poly.pdbx_strand_id
1 'polypeptide(L)'
;QNVPRAVKLLRSITMIQTLNAVDKGYNPTQGTILAALKVLTMLCEALVEPFFNPMMSLKEQLRSLSKYAHLSFALYRKHRTSFMPNQLYGDTQAMIKNVVVLVAKQQHLDDSQPVYIIQDGDDRLEGVFGNARTDDHDPNMDTPRLCQKLSSAADQSTIFERRPE
;
A
#
# COMPACT_ATOMS: atom_id res chain seq x y z
N GLN A 1 -0.63 -14.10 -4.41
CA GLN A 1 -0.84 -12.78 -3.79
C GLN A 1 -2.26 -12.72 -3.24
N ASN A 2 -2.47 -12.69 -1.91
CA ASN A 2 -3.80 -12.45 -1.35
C ASN A 2 -3.77 -11.13 -0.58
N VAL A 3 -3.82 -10.03 -1.34
CA VAL A 3 -3.75 -8.66 -0.82
C VAL A 3 -4.85 -8.38 0.23
N PRO A 4 -6.12 -8.79 0.02
CA PRO A 4 -7.17 -8.56 1.02
C PRO A 4 -6.87 -9.20 2.38
N ARG A 5 -6.32 -10.43 2.41
CA ARG A 5 -5.93 -11.08 3.66
C ARG A 5 -4.76 -10.37 4.34
N ALA A 6 -3.77 -9.92 3.58
CA ALA A 6 -2.64 -9.18 4.12
C ALA A 6 -3.09 -7.85 4.75
N VAL A 7 -3.92 -7.08 4.03
CA VAL A 7 -4.49 -5.83 4.54
C VAL A 7 -5.34 -6.07 5.79
N LYS A 8 -6.18 -7.12 5.79
CA LYS A 8 -6.98 -7.49 6.97
C LYS A 8 -6.09 -7.78 8.18
N LEU A 9 -5.00 -8.52 8.00
CA LEU A 9 -4.05 -8.80 9.08
C LEU A 9 -3.41 -7.51 9.61
N LEU A 10 -2.90 -6.65 8.72
CA LEU A 10 -2.24 -5.40 9.12
C LEU A 10 -3.20 -4.46 9.86
N ARG A 11 -4.47 -4.41 9.43
CA ARG A 11 -5.51 -3.65 10.13
C ARG A 11 -5.90 -4.30 11.46
N SER A 12 -5.97 -5.63 11.56
CA SER A 12 -6.27 -6.29 12.84
C SER A 12 -5.17 -6.07 13.89
N ILE A 13 -3.92 -5.90 13.46
CA ILE A 13 -2.78 -5.61 14.36
C ILE A 13 -2.93 -4.24 15.05
N THR A 14 -3.75 -3.32 14.54
CA THR A 14 -4.04 -2.03 15.22
C THR A 14 -4.73 -2.21 16.56
N MET A 15 -5.48 -3.31 16.75
CA MET A 15 -6.12 -3.64 18.02
C MET A 15 -5.11 -3.83 19.17
N ILE A 16 -3.83 -4.09 18.88
CA ILE A 16 -2.78 -4.21 19.91
C ILE A 16 -2.53 -2.88 20.62
N GLN A 17 -2.78 -1.74 19.97
CA GLN A 17 -2.57 -0.42 20.59
C GLN A 17 -3.46 -0.19 21.81
N THR A 18 -4.64 -0.82 21.87
CA THR A 18 -5.61 -0.68 22.97
C THR A 18 -5.22 -1.51 24.21
N LEU A 19 -4.23 -2.39 24.09
CA LEU A 19 -3.77 -3.20 25.21
C LEU A 19 -2.86 -2.40 26.15
N ASN A 20 -3.13 -2.49 27.45
CA ASN A 20 -2.32 -1.89 28.51
C ASN A 20 -1.70 -2.98 29.39
N ALA A 21 -0.39 -2.86 29.63
CA ALA A 21 0.37 -3.85 30.42
C ALA A 21 -0.05 -3.87 31.90
N VAL A 22 -0.37 -2.70 32.46
CA VAL A 22 -0.76 -2.55 33.86
C VAL A 22 -2.11 -3.23 34.12
N ASP A 23 -3.10 -2.99 33.25
CA ASP A 23 -4.45 -3.54 33.37
C ASP A 23 -4.50 -5.07 33.25
N LYS A 24 -3.44 -5.69 32.71
CA LYS A 24 -3.35 -7.13 32.45
C LYS A 24 -2.35 -7.87 33.35
N GLY A 25 -1.71 -7.19 34.29
CA GLY A 25 -0.74 -7.80 35.21
C GLY A 25 0.48 -8.41 34.49
N TYR A 26 0.92 -7.81 33.39
CA TYR A 26 2.05 -8.32 32.61
C TYR A 26 3.37 -8.23 33.37
N ASN A 27 4.20 -9.27 33.27
CA ASN A 27 5.56 -9.24 33.78
C ASN A 27 6.46 -8.33 32.90
N PRO A 28 7.68 -7.95 33.38
CA PRO A 28 8.56 -7.03 32.64
C PRO A 28 8.90 -7.48 31.21
N THR A 29 9.08 -8.78 30.99
CA THR A 29 9.35 -9.36 29.67
C THR A 29 8.15 -9.16 28.74
N GLN A 30 6.94 -9.47 29.22
CA GLN A 30 5.70 -9.26 28.48
C GLN A 30 5.46 -7.77 28.18
N GLY A 31 5.77 -6.88 29.11
CA GLY A 31 5.71 -5.43 28.89
C GLY A 31 6.65 -4.96 27.77
N THR A 32 7.87 -5.51 27.73
CA THR A 32 8.84 -5.22 26.66
C THR A 32 8.35 -5.70 25.29
N ILE A 33 7.79 -6.91 25.23
CA ILE A 33 7.20 -7.45 23.99
C ILE A 33 6.03 -6.58 23.53
N LEU A 34 5.14 -6.18 24.44
CA LEU A 34 4.01 -5.30 24.10
C LEU A 34 4.51 -3.96 23.53
N ALA A 35 5.55 -3.36 24.12
CA ALA A 35 6.13 -2.13 23.61
C ALA A 35 6.65 -2.29 22.17
N ALA A 36 7.35 -3.40 21.88
CA ALA A 36 7.84 -3.70 20.54
C ALA A 36 6.68 -3.91 19.54
N LEU A 37 5.64 -4.64 19.95
CA LEU A 37 4.44 -4.83 19.12
C LEU A 37 3.72 -3.52 18.85
N LYS A 38 3.61 -2.61 19.82
CA LYS A 38 3.04 -1.26 19.60
C LYS A 38 3.82 -0.47 18.55
N VAL A 39 5.15 -0.56 18.56
CA VAL A 39 5.99 0.06 17.53
C VAL A 39 5.72 -0.54 16.15
N LEU A 40 5.65 -1.87 16.05
CA LEU A 40 5.31 -2.56 14.81
C LEU A 40 3.93 -2.12 14.30
N THR A 41 2.94 -2.06 15.18
CA THR A 41 1.59 -1.61 14.84
C THR A 41 1.58 -0.17 14.32
N MET A 42 2.26 0.76 15.00
CA MET A 42 2.36 2.15 14.54
C MET A 42 3.02 2.27 13.17
N LEU A 43 4.00 1.41 12.88
CA LEU A 43 4.63 1.34 11.57
C LEU A 43 3.63 0.85 10.51
N CYS A 44 2.99 -0.30 10.74
CA CYS A 44 2.02 -0.86 9.78
C CYS A 44 0.87 0.09 9.50
N GLU A 45 0.31 0.72 10.53
CA GLU A 45 -0.76 1.71 10.40
C GLU A 45 -0.32 2.92 9.56
N ALA A 46 0.89 3.43 9.81
CA ALA A 46 1.41 4.58 9.09
C ALA A 46 1.56 4.33 7.57
N LEU A 47 1.81 3.08 7.18
CA LEU A 47 1.87 2.64 5.78
C LEU A 47 0.49 2.44 5.15
N VAL A 48 -0.40 1.75 5.86
CA VAL A 48 -1.66 1.22 5.30
C VAL A 48 -2.74 2.29 5.30
N GLU A 49 -2.96 2.97 6.42
CA GLU A 49 -4.10 3.88 6.60
C GLU A 49 -4.25 4.93 5.47
N PRO A 50 -3.16 5.54 4.95
CA PRO A 50 -3.24 6.51 3.86
C PRO A 50 -3.94 6.02 2.59
N PHE A 51 -3.89 4.72 2.31
CA PHE A 51 -4.46 4.13 1.09
C PHE A 51 -5.88 3.61 1.29
N PHE A 52 -6.33 3.40 2.53
CA PHE A 52 -7.62 2.78 2.81
C PHE A 52 -8.62 3.70 3.53
N ASN A 53 -8.15 4.83 4.07
CA ASN A 53 -9.00 5.78 4.76
C ASN A 53 -9.36 6.97 3.86
N PRO A 54 -10.57 7.00 3.28
CA PRO A 54 -11.00 8.08 2.41
C PRO A 54 -11.24 9.40 3.16
N MET A 55 -11.28 9.37 4.50
CA MET A 55 -11.46 10.57 5.32
C MET A 55 -10.16 11.35 5.53
N MET A 56 -9.00 10.75 5.25
CA MET A 56 -7.73 11.45 5.37
C MET A 56 -7.55 12.43 4.21
N SER A 57 -7.18 13.66 4.56
CA SER A 57 -6.68 14.63 3.57
C SER A 57 -5.33 14.16 3.00
N LEU A 58 -4.99 14.62 1.80
CA LEU A 58 -3.69 14.35 1.17
C LEU A 58 -2.52 14.73 2.10
N LYS A 59 -2.64 15.83 2.84
CA LYS A 59 -1.63 16.27 3.82
C LYS A 59 -1.45 15.25 4.95
N GLU A 60 -2.54 14.70 5.48
CA GLU A 60 -2.49 13.67 6.52
C GLU A 60 -1.92 12.37 5.98
N GLN A 61 -2.29 11.98 4.76
CA GLN A 61 -1.74 10.82 4.06
C GLN A 61 -0.22 10.94 3.93
N LEU A 62 0.28 12.07 3.41
CA LEU A 62 1.72 12.33 3.30
C LEU A 62 2.44 12.36 4.64
N ARG A 63 1.83 12.94 5.68
CA ARG A 63 2.39 12.95 7.03
C ARG A 63 2.51 11.53 7.59
N SER A 64 1.52 10.68 7.35
CA SER A 64 1.51 9.28 7.77
C SER A 64 2.58 8.47 7.03
N LEU A 65 2.68 8.62 5.71
CA LEU A 65 3.74 7.98 4.92
C LEU A 65 5.14 8.45 5.32
N SER A 66 5.30 9.73 5.62
CA SER A 66 6.56 10.26 6.18
C SER A 66 6.87 9.63 7.55
N LYS A 67 5.88 9.48 8.44
CA LYS A 67 6.02 8.75 9.71
C LYS A 67 6.50 7.32 9.47
N TYR A 68 5.92 6.60 8.51
CA TYR A 68 6.42 5.27 8.13
C TYR A 68 7.89 5.34 7.71
N ALA A 69 8.23 6.21 6.75
CA ALA A 69 9.56 6.27 6.18
C ALA A 69 10.66 6.49 7.24
N HIS A 70 10.41 7.40 8.19
CA HIS A 70 11.34 7.67 9.29
C HIS A 70 11.42 6.54 10.31
N LEU A 71 10.29 5.94 10.69
CA LEU A 71 10.27 4.80 11.61
C LEU A 71 10.97 3.58 11.00
N SER A 72 10.66 3.24 9.74
CA SER A 72 11.32 2.13 9.04
C SER A 72 12.81 2.39 8.89
N PHE A 73 13.23 3.63 8.60
CA PHE A 73 14.65 3.98 8.54
C PHE A 73 15.35 3.73 9.88
N ALA A 74 14.79 4.19 11.00
CA ALA A 74 15.39 3.99 12.31
C ALA A 74 15.51 2.50 12.68
N LEU A 75 14.44 1.74 12.46
CA LEU A 75 14.40 0.30 12.74
C LEU A 75 15.34 -0.49 11.82
N TYR A 76 15.34 -0.20 10.53
CA TYR A 76 16.20 -0.83 9.55
C TYR A 76 17.67 -0.47 9.75
N ARG A 77 17.99 0.76 10.14
CA ARG A 77 19.37 1.14 10.47
C ARG A 77 19.89 0.37 11.68
N LYS A 78 19.04 0.13 12.68
CA LYS A 78 19.40 -0.58 13.91
C LYS A 78 19.47 -2.11 13.73
N HIS A 79 18.53 -2.70 13.01
CA HIS A 79 18.33 -4.16 12.94
C HIS A 79 18.58 -4.76 11.55
N ARG A 80 18.72 -3.92 10.51
CA ARG A 80 19.02 -4.32 9.13
C ARG A 80 18.05 -5.39 8.64
N THR A 81 18.58 -6.44 8.01
CA THR A 81 17.82 -7.53 7.42
C THR A 81 17.12 -8.42 8.45
N SER A 82 17.49 -8.35 9.72
CA SER A 82 16.75 -9.04 10.80
C SER A 82 15.38 -8.40 11.05
N PHE A 83 15.18 -7.15 10.66
CA PHE A 83 13.90 -6.47 10.77
C PHE A 83 13.06 -6.58 9.50
N MET A 84 13.63 -6.28 8.32
CA MET A 84 12.97 -6.49 7.03
C MET A 84 13.98 -6.72 5.91
N PRO A 85 13.62 -7.48 4.85
CA PRO A 85 14.50 -7.66 3.69
C PRO A 85 14.88 -6.33 3.03
N ASN A 86 16.09 -6.27 2.45
CA ASN A 86 16.57 -5.10 1.71
C ASN A 86 15.58 -4.65 0.63
N GLN A 87 14.96 -5.62 -0.05
CA GLN A 87 13.98 -5.37 -1.10
C GLN A 87 12.73 -4.67 -0.55
N LEU A 88 12.11 -5.22 0.50
CA LEU A 88 10.93 -4.60 1.10
C LEU A 88 11.22 -3.18 1.62
N TYR A 89 12.39 -2.97 2.23
CA TYR A 89 12.81 -1.64 2.64
C TYR A 89 12.96 -0.69 1.44
N GLY A 90 13.66 -1.13 0.39
CA GLY A 90 13.87 -0.33 -0.82
C GLY A 90 12.56 0.03 -1.51
N ASP A 91 11.69 -0.95 -1.71
CA ASP A 91 10.41 -0.82 -2.41
C ASP A 91 9.48 0.14 -1.66
N THR A 92 9.35 0.01 -0.33
CA THR A 92 8.48 0.88 0.46
C THR A 92 9.00 2.33 0.53
N GLN A 93 10.32 2.53 0.62
CA GLN A 93 10.91 3.87 0.55
C GLN A 93 10.74 4.51 -0.83
N ALA A 94 10.93 3.73 -1.89
CA ALA A 94 10.74 4.18 -3.26
C ALA A 94 9.28 4.56 -3.54
N MET A 95 8.32 3.74 -3.11
CA MET A 95 6.89 4.00 -3.20
C MET A 95 6.54 5.33 -2.54
N ILE A 96 6.98 5.57 -1.29
CA ILE A 96 6.68 6.81 -0.57
C ILE A 96 7.30 8.03 -1.25
N LYS A 97 8.55 7.90 -1.72
CA LYS A 97 9.22 8.97 -2.49
C LYS A 97 8.44 9.29 -3.77
N ASN A 98 7.97 8.27 -4.50
CA ASN A 98 7.20 8.46 -5.73
C ASN A 98 5.91 9.22 -5.45
N VAL A 99 5.17 8.87 -4.40
CA VAL A 99 3.97 9.60 -3.97
C VAL A 99 4.28 11.08 -3.70
N VAL A 100 5.38 11.38 -2.99
CA VAL A 100 5.78 12.78 -2.72
C VAL A 100 6.13 13.53 -4.02
N VAL A 101 6.87 12.88 -4.92
CA VAL A 101 7.23 13.46 -6.23
C VAL A 101 6.00 13.68 -7.10
N LEU A 102 5.04 12.76 -7.10
CA LEU A 102 3.76 12.88 -7.80
C LEU A 102 3.00 14.12 -7.33
N VAL A 103 2.86 14.31 -6.01
CA VAL A 103 2.19 15.48 -5.45
C VAL A 103 2.90 16.77 -5.82
N ALA A 104 4.23 16.82 -5.67
CA ALA A 104 5.01 18.01 -6.04
C ALA A 104 4.91 18.34 -7.53
N LYS A 105 4.92 17.31 -8.39
CA LYS A 105 4.71 17.44 -9.83
C LYS A 105 3.32 17.99 -10.13
N GLN A 106 2.27 17.48 -9.50
CA GLN A 106 0.91 17.98 -9.70
C GLN A 106 0.80 19.44 -9.29
N GLN A 107 1.33 19.81 -8.12
CA GLN A 107 1.34 21.20 -7.66
C GLN A 107 2.05 22.16 -8.63
N HIS A 108 3.08 21.68 -9.33
CA HIS A 108 3.78 22.47 -10.34
C HIS A 108 3.01 22.57 -11.66
N LEU A 109 2.27 21.53 -12.06
CA LEU A 109 1.53 21.49 -13.32
C LEU A 109 0.16 22.19 -13.22
N ASP A 110 -0.61 21.86 -12.19
CA ASP A 110 -1.94 22.40 -11.89
C ASP A 110 -2.32 22.10 -10.44
N ASP A 111 -2.24 23.11 -9.56
CA ASP A 111 -2.54 22.98 -8.13
C ASP A 111 -4.04 22.94 -7.80
N SER A 112 -4.92 23.15 -8.81
CA SER A 112 -6.37 23.10 -8.63
C SER A 112 -6.93 21.68 -8.66
N GLN A 113 -6.19 20.71 -9.22
CA GLN A 113 -6.64 19.34 -9.38
C GLN A 113 -6.32 18.47 -8.16
N PRO A 114 -7.25 17.57 -7.76
CA PRO A 114 -7.02 16.65 -6.65
C PRO A 114 -6.00 15.56 -7.04
N VAL A 115 -5.23 15.10 -6.05
CA VAL A 115 -4.36 13.92 -6.18
C VAL A 115 -4.90 12.80 -5.29
N TYR A 116 -5.07 11.61 -5.88
CA TYR A 116 -5.50 10.40 -5.19
C TYR A 116 -4.37 9.38 -5.19
N ILE A 117 -3.64 9.26 -4.08
CA ILE A 117 -2.47 8.37 -3.99
C ILE A 117 -2.80 6.88 -4.20
N ILE A 118 -4.05 6.48 -4.00
CA ILE A 118 -4.53 5.12 -4.29
C ILE A 118 -4.47 4.79 -5.80
N GLN A 119 -4.46 5.80 -6.67
CA GLN A 119 -4.35 5.63 -8.12
C GLN A 119 -2.90 5.47 -8.60
N ASP A 120 -1.91 5.58 -7.71
CA ASP A 120 -0.49 5.35 -8.02
C ASP A 120 -0.12 3.84 -8.05
N GLY A 121 -1.08 2.96 -7.74
CA GLY A 121 -0.93 1.52 -7.81
C GLY A 121 -1.14 0.94 -9.22
N ASP A 122 -0.82 -0.34 -9.38
CA ASP A 122 -0.95 -1.09 -10.62
C ASP A 122 -2.24 -1.92 -10.73
N ASP A 123 -3.17 -1.83 -9.75
CA ASP A 123 -4.44 -2.56 -9.73
C ASP A 123 -5.23 -2.47 -11.05
N ARG A 124 -5.25 -1.30 -11.70
CA ARG A 124 -5.93 -1.12 -13.00
C ARG A 124 -5.26 -1.93 -14.11
N LEU A 125 -3.93 -1.97 -14.11
CA LEU A 125 -3.13 -2.76 -15.05
C LEU A 125 -3.30 -4.26 -14.77
N GLU A 126 -3.31 -4.67 -13.49
CA GLU A 126 -3.62 -6.04 -13.10
C GLU A 126 -5.02 -6.45 -13.55
N GLY A 127 -6.01 -5.55 -13.48
CA GLY A 127 -7.35 -5.75 -14.02
C GLY A 127 -7.36 -6.03 -15.53
N VAL A 128 -6.59 -5.26 -16.31
CA VAL A 128 -6.42 -5.50 -17.75
C VAL A 128 -5.78 -6.86 -18.03
N PHE A 129 -4.75 -7.25 -17.26
CA PHE A 129 -4.18 -8.59 -17.34
C PHE A 129 -5.16 -9.70 -16.92
N GLY A 130 -6.02 -9.42 -15.93
CA GLY A 130 -7.11 -10.31 -15.52
C GLY A 130 -8.06 -10.57 -16.68
N ASN A 131 -8.60 -9.50 -17.28
CA ASN A 131 -9.48 -9.57 -18.44
C ASN A 131 -8.83 -10.34 -19.59
N ALA A 132 -7.60 -10.01 -19.96
CA ALA A 132 -6.89 -10.71 -21.04
C ALA A 132 -6.77 -12.23 -20.78
N ARG A 133 -6.63 -12.68 -19.53
CA ARG A 133 -6.56 -14.11 -19.19
C ARG A 133 -7.91 -14.80 -19.09
N THR A 134 -9.00 -14.06 -18.91
CA THR A 134 -10.35 -14.62 -18.73
C THR A 134 -11.27 -14.46 -19.94
N ASP A 135 -10.86 -13.69 -20.96
CA ASP A 135 -11.67 -13.39 -22.15
C ASP A 135 -12.00 -14.64 -23.00
N ASP A 136 -11.20 -15.71 -22.88
CA ASP A 136 -11.47 -17.01 -23.50
C ASP A 136 -10.94 -18.17 -22.64
N HIS A 137 -11.00 -19.40 -23.17
CA HIS A 137 -10.53 -20.61 -22.49
C HIS A 137 -9.00 -20.80 -22.55
N ASP A 138 -8.24 -19.85 -23.10
CA ASP A 138 -6.78 -19.90 -23.18
C ASP A 138 -6.14 -18.81 -22.30
N PRO A 139 -5.95 -19.09 -21.00
CA PRO A 139 -5.34 -18.15 -20.07
C PRO A 139 -3.83 -17.98 -20.27
N ASN A 140 -3.17 -18.90 -21.00
CA ASN A 140 -1.72 -18.96 -21.18
C ASN A 140 -1.37 -18.84 -22.66
N MET A 141 -1.71 -17.68 -23.22
CA MET A 141 -1.52 -17.34 -24.62
C MET A 141 -0.07 -17.00 -24.97
N ASP A 142 0.27 -17.06 -26.26
CA ASP A 142 1.56 -16.58 -26.77
C ASP A 142 1.61 -15.04 -26.84
N THR A 143 2.81 -14.48 -27.09
CA THR A 143 3.01 -13.02 -27.11
C THR A 143 2.11 -12.29 -28.11
N PRO A 144 1.97 -12.74 -29.38
CA PRO A 144 1.07 -12.07 -30.33
C PRO A 144 -0.39 -12.05 -29.85
N ARG A 145 -0.89 -13.16 -29.31
CA ARG A 145 -2.26 -13.24 -28.80
C ARG A 145 -2.44 -12.42 -27.53
N LEU A 146 -1.42 -12.34 -26.67
CA LEU A 146 -1.41 -11.45 -25.52
C LEU A 146 -1.55 -9.98 -25.94
N CYS A 147 -0.80 -9.54 -26.96
CA CYS A 147 -0.90 -8.18 -27.47
C CYS A 147 -2.31 -7.86 -27.96
N GLN A 148 -2.95 -8.77 -28.71
CA GLN A 148 -4.32 -8.59 -29.20
C GLN A 148 -5.32 -8.50 -28.04
N LYS A 149 -5.23 -9.42 -27.08
CA LYS A 149 -6.13 -9.45 -25.92
C LYS A 149 -5.96 -8.24 -25.00
N LEU A 150 -4.73 -7.77 -24.79
CA LEU A 150 -4.48 -6.56 -24.01
C LEU A 150 -5.10 -5.31 -24.66
N SER A 151 -5.04 -5.20 -25.99
CA SER A 151 -5.72 -4.11 -26.71
C SER A 151 -7.23 -4.17 -26.52
N SER A 152 -7.85 -5.35 -26.73
CA SER A 152 -9.29 -5.53 -26.52
C SER A 152 -9.71 -5.24 -25.06
N ALA A 153 -8.94 -5.71 -24.08
CA ALA A 153 -9.22 -5.48 -22.66
C ALA A 153 -9.09 -4.00 -22.27
N ALA A 154 -8.14 -3.27 -22.87
CA ALA A 154 -8.00 -1.83 -22.67
C ALA A 154 -9.17 -1.03 -23.28
N ASP A 155 -9.64 -1.42 -24.47
CA ASP A 155 -10.82 -0.83 -25.11
C ASP A 155 -12.07 -1.06 -24.25
N GLN A 156 -12.26 -2.29 -23.77
CA GLN A 156 -13.35 -2.63 -22.83
C GLN A 156 -13.28 -1.77 -21.56
N SER A 157 -12.11 -1.67 -20.92
CA SER A 157 -11.92 -0.83 -19.73
C SER A 157 -12.31 0.62 -19.99
N THR A 158 -11.91 1.15 -21.16
CA THR A 158 -12.25 2.52 -21.56
C THR A 158 -13.74 2.72 -21.77
N ILE A 159 -14.44 1.73 -22.33
CA ILE A 159 -15.90 1.78 -22.51
C ILE A 159 -16.60 1.81 -21.15
N PHE A 160 -16.23 0.92 -20.23
CA PHE A 160 -16.80 0.86 -18.88
C PHE A 160 -16.51 2.12 -18.06
N GLU A 161 -15.31 2.70 -18.18
CA GLU A 161 -14.98 3.97 -17.52
C GLU A 161 -15.82 5.15 -18.04
N ARG A 162 -16.18 5.13 -19.33
CA ARG A 162 -17.05 6.16 -19.93
C ARG A 162 -18.54 5.93 -19.68
N ARG A 163 -18.94 4.71 -19.32
CA ARG A 163 -20.33 4.27 -19.10
C ARG A 163 -20.42 3.47 -17.79
N PRO A 164 -20.38 4.13 -16.61
CA PRO A 164 -20.28 3.46 -15.32
C PRO A 164 -21.61 2.87 -14.80
N GLU A 165 -22.53 2.56 -15.70
CA GLU A 165 -23.93 2.17 -15.43
C GLU A 165 -24.18 0.68 -15.70
#